data_AF-A0A0G1WJ16-F1
#
_entry.id   AF-A0A0G1WJ16-F1
#
_cell.length_a   1.000
_cell.length_b   1.000
_cell.length_c   1.000
_cell.angle_alpha   90.00
_cell.angle_beta   90.00
_cell.angle_gamma   90.00
#
_symmetry.space_group_name_H-M   'P 1'
#
loop_
_entity.id
_entity.type
_entity.pdbx_description
1 polymer ?
#
loop_
_entity_poly.entity_id
_entity_poly.type
_entity_poly.pdbx_seq_one_letter_code
_entity_poly.pdbx_strand_id
1 'polypeptide(L)'
;MFSLEHVRDPKGLLRECARVLKRGGFLIVLAPNLEFPLAWPTALRHKSFLYRAWFHIVRMRDYVLRLVGFSAFRVVKENFTDRTGRYERKDDDLRVLISSWEVMRFLKAQGLSLAEFWKERDVHGLRCFAQKLPALQWYGGTLAAAFRKS
;
A
#
# COMPACT_ATOMS: atom_id res chain seq x y z
N MET A 1 -4.90 3.65 13.58
CA MET A 1 -3.55 4.23 13.35
C MET A 1 -3.01 3.64 12.06
N PHE A 2 -2.65 4.46 11.08
CA PHE A 2 -1.97 4.01 9.87
C PHE A 2 -0.53 3.65 10.24
N SER A 3 -0.26 2.35 10.33
CA SER A 3 1.02 1.87 10.87
C SER A 3 1.78 1.04 9.85
N LEU A 4 1.07 0.47 8.87
CA LEU A 4 1.65 -0.49 7.93
C LEU A 4 2.66 0.17 7.00
N GLU A 5 2.46 1.44 6.65
CA GLU A 5 3.35 2.19 5.78
C GLU A 5 4.69 2.57 6.43
N HIS A 6 4.80 2.48 7.76
CA HIS A 6 6.00 2.80 8.53
C HIS A 6 6.83 1.55 8.92
N VAL A 7 6.34 0.35 8.60
CA VAL A 7 6.96 -0.92 8.98
C VAL A 7 8.01 -1.34 7.94
N ARG A 8 9.18 -1.81 8.41
CA ARG A 8 10.27 -2.26 7.52
C ARG A 8 9.94 -3.54 6.75
N ASP A 9 9.27 -4.50 7.40
CA ASP A 9 8.81 -5.74 6.79
C ASP A 9 7.27 -5.87 6.90
N PRO A 10 6.52 -5.24 5.99
CA PRO A 10 5.05 -5.30 6.01
C PRO A 10 4.52 -6.72 5.77
N LYS A 11 5.23 -7.55 4.99
CA LYS A 11 4.83 -8.94 4.73
C LYS A 11 4.98 -9.79 5.98
N GLY A 12 6.10 -9.64 6.68
CA GLY A 12 6.34 -10.31 7.97
C GLY A 12 5.29 -9.93 9.01
N LEU A 13 5.01 -8.62 9.17
CA LEU A 13 3.98 -8.17 10.09
C LEU A 13 2.60 -8.77 9.76
N LEU A 14 2.16 -8.67 8.51
CA LEU A 14 0.86 -9.20 8.08
C LEU A 14 0.77 -10.73 8.25
N ARG A 15 1.88 -11.45 8.00
CA ARG A 15 1.96 -12.90 8.22
C ARG A 15 1.84 -13.25 9.69
N GLU A 16 2.52 -12.52 10.57
CA GLU A 16 2.42 -12.74 12.01
C GLU A 16 1.00 -12.43 12.53
N CYS A 17 0.39 -11.33 12.08
CA CYS A 17 -1.01 -11.03 12.37
C CYS A 17 -1.94 -12.18 11.93
N ALA A 18 -1.74 -12.71 10.72
CA ALA A 18 -2.49 -13.85 10.22
C ALA A 18 -2.28 -15.11 11.07
N ARG A 19 -1.04 -15.37 11.51
CA ARG A 19 -0.66 -16.53 12.31
C ARG A 19 -1.34 -16.52 13.68
N VAL A 20 -1.26 -15.41 14.42
CA VAL A 20 -1.77 -15.30 15.80
C VAL A 20 -3.30 -15.24 15.89
N LEU A 21 -3.97 -14.84 14.81
CA LEU A 21 -5.42 -14.74 14.77
C LEU A 21 -6.06 -16.13 14.90
N LYS A 22 -7.13 -16.25 15.69
CA LYS A 22 -7.94 -17.49 15.76
C LYS A 22 -8.82 -17.63 14.52
N ARG A 23 -9.22 -18.86 14.17
CA ARG A 23 -10.23 -19.09 13.12
C ARG A 23 -11.49 -18.30 13.41
N GLY A 24 -12.06 -17.66 12.40
CA GLY A 24 -13.19 -16.76 12.51
C GLY A 24 -12.87 -15.36 13.06
N GLY A 25 -11.65 -15.12 13.55
CA GLY A 25 -11.20 -13.80 14.01
C GLY A 25 -11.00 -12.83 12.85
N PHE A 26 -10.92 -11.53 13.18
CA PHE A 26 -10.77 -10.45 12.21
C PHE A 26 -9.44 -9.72 12.35
N LEU A 27 -8.82 -9.42 11.21
CA LEU A 27 -7.72 -8.47 11.07
C LEU A 27 -8.25 -7.22 10.38
N ILE A 28 -8.14 -6.08 11.06
CA ILE A 28 -8.48 -4.77 10.49
C ILE A 28 -7.19 -4.13 10.00
N VAL A 29 -7.16 -3.75 8.72
CA VAL A 29 -6.02 -3.05 8.12
C VAL A 29 -6.45 -1.64 7.76
N LEU A 30 -5.68 -0.67 8.27
CA LEU A 30 -5.76 0.74 7.94
C LEU A 30 -4.40 1.17 7.37
N ALA A 31 -4.35 1.63 6.12
CA ALA A 31 -3.14 2.18 5.50
C ALA A 31 -3.46 3.20 4.40
N PRO A 32 -2.57 4.17 4.10
CA PRO A 32 -2.74 5.04 2.94
C PRO A 32 -2.64 4.20 1.66
N ASN A 33 -3.53 4.43 0.69
CA ASN A 33 -3.46 3.71 -0.58
C ASN A 33 -2.62 4.48 -1.59
N LEU A 34 -1.43 3.96 -1.90
CA LEU A 34 -0.46 4.53 -2.84
C LEU A 34 -0.34 3.66 -4.09
N GLU A 35 -1.45 3.07 -4.54
CA GLU A 35 -1.54 2.18 -5.69
C GLU A 35 -1.18 2.81 -7.02
N PHE A 36 -1.69 4.02 -7.27
CA PHE A 36 -1.61 4.63 -8.57
C PHE A 36 -0.19 5.12 -8.86
N PRO A 37 0.47 4.62 -9.91
CA PRO A 37 1.90 4.85 -10.13
C PRO A 37 2.25 6.32 -10.41
N LEU A 38 1.29 7.08 -10.92
CA LEU A 38 1.42 8.52 -11.16
C LEU A 38 1.00 9.37 -9.96
N ALA A 39 0.28 8.82 -8.97
CA ALA A 39 -0.08 9.57 -7.76
C ALA A 39 1.19 9.86 -6.98
N TRP A 40 1.48 11.13 -6.74
CA TRP A 40 2.70 11.52 -6.04
C TRP A 40 2.56 11.28 -4.53
N PRO A 41 3.38 10.42 -3.90
CA PRO A 41 3.49 10.42 -2.44
C PRO A 41 4.21 11.70 -2.05
N THR A 42 3.51 12.66 -1.45
CA THR A 42 4.05 13.92 -0.92
C THR A 42 5.27 13.71 -0.02
N ALA A 43 5.34 12.53 0.59
CA ALA A 43 6.38 11.92 1.41
C ALA A 43 7.78 11.78 0.80
N LEU A 44 7.88 11.43 -0.49
CA LEU A 44 9.14 10.97 -1.06
C LEU A 44 9.97 12.15 -1.58
N ARG A 45 10.76 12.73 -0.67
CA ARG A 45 11.77 13.74 -1.02
C ARG A 45 12.92 13.05 -1.75
N HIS A 46 12.92 13.19 -3.08
CA HIS A 46 13.96 12.61 -3.91
C HIS A 46 15.17 13.51 -4.01
N LYS A 47 16.36 12.89 -4.05
CA LYS A 47 17.66 13.59 -4.11
C LYS A 47 17.80 14.46 -5.36
N SER A 48 17.12 14.08 -6.46
CA SER A 48 17.18 14.76 -7.74
C SER A 48 15.94 14.48 -8.59
N PHE A 49 15.75 15.29 -9.64
CA PHE A 49 14.72 15.05 -10.66
C PHE A 49 14.89 13.69 -11.36
N LEU A 50 16.12 13.26 -11.63
CA LEU A 50 16.41 11.97 -12.24
C LEU A 50 15.96 10.79 -11.36
N TYR A 51 16.23 10.86 -10.06
CA TYR A 51 15.77 9.82 -9.13
C TYR A 51 14.24 9.77 -9.06
N ARG A 52 13.59 10.94 -9.14
CA ARG A 52 12.13 11.06 -9.25
C ARG A 52 11.59 10.38 -10.51
N ALA A 53 12.19 10.64 -11.68
CA ALA A 53 11.78 10.02 -12.94
C ALA A 53 11.98 8.49 -12.89
N TRP A 54 13.14 8.05 -12.41
CA TRP A 54 13.41 6.63 -12.19
C TRP A 54 12.40 5.97 -11.25
N PHE A 55 12.04 6.65 -10.16
CA PHE A 55 11.06 6.12 -9.21
C PHE A 55 9.68 5.93 -9.84
N HIS A 56 9.24 6.83 -10.72
CA HIS A 56 8.01 6.62 -11.50
C HIS A 56 8.11 5.40 -12.43
N ILE A 57 9.24 5.22 -13.11
CA ILE A 57 9.48 4.04 -13.95
C ILE A 57 9.35 2.76 -13.12
N VAL A 58 9.96 2.73 -11.93
CA VAL A 58 9.84 1.60 -10.99
C VAL A 58 8.39 1.34 -10.59
N ARG A 59 7.61 2.40 -10.27
CA ARG A 59 6.20 2.24 -9.92
C ARG A 59 5.34 1.78 -11.10
N MET A 60 5.63 2.24 -12.31
CA MET A 60 4.98 1.75 -13.53
C MET A 60 5.28 0.27 -13.75
N ARG A 61 6.54 -0.16 -13.55
CA ARG A 61 6.91 -1.58 -13.58
C ARG A 61 6.13 -2.38 -12.54
N ASP A 62 6.06 -1.90 -11.30
CA ASP A 62 5.32 -2.58 -10.23
C ASP A 62 3.84 -2.71 -10.55
N TYR A 63 3.26 -1.68 -11.16
CA TYR A 63 1.90 -1.72 -11.65
C TYR A 63 1.70 -2.81 -12.73
N VAL A 64 2.57 -2.87 -13.74
CA VAL A 64 2.52 -3.93 -14.77
C VAL A 64 2.67 -5.32 -14.15
N LEU A 65 3.60 -5.47 -13.19
CA LEU A 65 3.78 -6.71 -12.44
C LEU A 65 2.51 -7.13 -11.68
N ARG A 66 1.74 -6.17 -11.12
CA ARG A 66 0.45 -6.49 -10.47
C ARG A 66 -0.59 -6.99 -11.48
N LEU A 67 -0.60 -6.47 -12.71
CA LEU A 67 -1.54 -6.94 -13.76
C LEU A 67 -1.31 -8.41 -14.11
N VAL A 68 -0.05 -8.87 -14.12
CA VAL A 68 0.30 -10.30 -14.32
C VAL A 68 0.36 -11.10 -13.02
N GLY A 69 -0.02 -10.49 -11.89
CA GLY A 69 -0.24 -11.18 -10.62
C GLY A 69 0.93 -11.21 -9.64
N PHE A 70 2.02 -10.49 -9.89
CA PHE A 70 3.12 -10.39 -8.93
C PHE A 70 2.88 -9.31 -7.87
N SER A 71 3.39 -9.55 -6.66
CA SER A 71 3.25 -8.65 -5.52
C SER A 71 4.61 -8.18 -5.01
N ALA A 72 4.96 -6.96 -5.36
CA ALA A 72 6.24 -6.33 -5.09
C ALA A 72 6.37 -5.86 -3.63
N PHE A 73 5.30 -5.34 -3.01
CA PHE A 73 5.34 -4.65 -1.69
C PHE A 73 6.53 -3.69 -1.61
N ARG A 74 6.45 -2.58 -2.35
CA ARG A 74 7.59 -1.68 -2.55
C ARG A 74 8.01 -1.03 -1.22
N VAL A 75 9.16 -1.45 -0.71
CA VAL A 75 9.85 -0.82 0.41
C VAL A 75 10.78 0.29 -0.09
N VAL A 76 10.70 1.45 0.55
CA VAL A 76 11.57 2.62 0.37
C VAL A 76 12.83 2.38 1.20
N LYS A 77 13.97 2.17 0.54
CA LYS A 77 15.23 1.80 1.22
C LYS A 77 15.82 2.90 2.09
N GLU A 78 15.68 4.15 1.66
CA GLU A 78 16.21 5.33 2.35
C GLU A 78 15.18 6.46 2.17
N ASN A 79 14.56 6.91 3.26
CA ASN A 79 13.63 8.04 3.25
C ASN A 79 14.28 9.34 3.78
N PHE A 80 13.53 10.44 3.85
CA PHE A 80 14.08 11.72 4.27
C PHE A 80 14.59 11.68 5.71
N THR A 81 13.81 11.07 6.60
CA THR A 81 14.15 10.93 8.01
C THR A 81 15.40 10.08 8.22
N ASP A 82 15.56 8.98 7.48
CA ASP A 82 16.77 8.14 7.53
C ASP A 82 18.04 8.93 7.20
N ARG A 83 17.93 9.79 6.18
CA ARG A 83 19.08 10.49 5.64
C ARG A 83 19.47 11.71 6.44
N THR A 84 18.49 12.44 6.97
CA THR A 84 18.71 13.74 7.61
C THR A 84 18.60 13.69 9.13
N GLY A 85 18.02 12.62 9.68
CA GLY A 85 17.65 12.53 11.10
C GLY A 85 16.53 13.50 11.51
N ARG A 86 15.91 14.21 10.55
CA ARG A 86 14.87 15.21 10.80
C ARG A 86 13.51 14.70 10.33
N TYR A 87 12.47 15.17 11.01
CA TYR A 87 11.09 14.95 10.63
C TYR A 87 10.43 16.33 10.42
N GLU A 88 10.23 16.72 9.16
CA GLU A 88 9.72 18.05 8.80
C GLU A 88 8.28 17.98 8.26
N ARG A 89 7.88 16.83 7.70
CA ARG A 89 6.56 16.59 7.12
C ARG A 89 5.98 15.26 7.60
N LYS A 90 4.65 15.18 7.56
CA LYS A 90 3.83 14.07 8.08
C LYS A 90 4.22 12.69 7.54
N ASP A 91 4.80 12.62 6.33
CA ASP A 91 5.11 11.36 5.67
C ASP A 91 6.63 11.17 5.43
N ASP A 92 7.49 11.98 6.06
CA ASP A 92 8.95 11.92 5.83
C ASP A 92 9.57 10.56 6.22
N ASP A 93 8.87 9.82 7.08
CA ASP A 93 9.22 8.51 7.61
C ASP A 93 8.54 7.33 6.89
N LEU A 94 7.86 7.58 5.76
CA LEU A 94 7.25 6.55 4.92
C LEU A 94 8.28 5.46 4.55
N ARG A 95 7.95 4.19 4.83
CA ARG A 95 8.79 3.01 4.53
C ARG A 95 8.24 2.16 3.41
N VAL A 96 6.92 2.13 3.22
CA VAL A 96 6.29 1.21 2.27
C VAL A 96 5.26 1.96 1.44
N LEU A 97 5.30 1.76 0.12
CA LEU A 97 4.19 2.14 -0.75
C LEU A 97 3.12 1.05 -0.67
N ILE A 98 2.09 1.30 0.12
CA ILE A 98 1.02 0.33 0.31
C ILE A 98 0.10 0.31 -0.91
N SER A 99 -0.25 -0.91 -1.31
CA SER A 99 -1.33 -1.19 -2.25
C SER A 99 -2.35 -2.12 -1.60
N SER A 100 -3.61 -1.69 -1.60
CA SER A 100 -4.78 -2.49 -1.25
C SER A 100 -4.80 -3.84 -1.99
N TRP A 101 -4.58 -3.85 -3.30
CA TRP A 101 -4.51 -5.07 -4.12
C TRP A 101 -3.42 -6.03 -3.62
N GLU A 102 -2.23 -5.51 -3.34
CA GLU A 102 -1.12 -6.33 -2.83
C GLU A 102 -1.42 -6.90 -1.44
N VAL A 103 -1.98 -6.08 -0.54
CA VAL A 103 -2.39 -6.51 0.80
C VAL A 103 -3.48 -7.57 0.74
N MET A 104 -4.53 -7.35 -0.06
CA MET A 104 -5.64 -8.29 -0.22
C MET A 104 -5.16 -9.62 -0.79
N ARG A 105 -4.35 -9.58 -1.84
CA ARG A 105 -3.81 -10.79 -2.46
C ARG A 105 -2.92 -11.55 -1.48
N PHE A 106 -2.07 -10.84 -0.74
CA PHE A 106 -1.19 -11.45 0.25
C PHE A 106 -1.98 -12.10 1.39
N LEU A 107 -2.93 -11.37 1.99
CA LEU A 107 -3.74 -11.89 3.09
C LEU A 107 -4.64 -13.06 2.65
N LYS A 108 -5.16 -13.03 1.41
CA LYS A 108 -5.85 -14.17 0.80
C LYS A 108 -4.96 -15.42 0.75
N ALA A 109 -3.69 -15.25 0.36
CA ALA A 109 -2.72 -16.34 0.36
C ALA A 109 -2.34 -16.82 1.78
N GLN A 110 -2.57 -16.01 2.82
CA GLN A 110 -2.39 -16.40 4.23
C GLN A 110 -3.67 -16.99 4.87
N GLY A 111 -4.72 -17.25 4.09
CA GLY A 111 -5.98 -17.83 4.60
C GLY A 111 -6.95 -16.82 5.20
N LEU A 112 -6.80 -15.52 4.90
CA LEU A 112 -7.74 -14.49 5.29
C LEU A 112 -8.58 -14.02 4.09
N SER A 113 -9.90 -14.04 4.22
CA SER A 113 -10.81 -13.53 3.21
C SER A 113 -11.22 -12.09 3.53
N LEU A 114 -11.42 -11.26 2.49
CA LEU A 114 -11.97 -9.93 2.67
C LEU A 114 -13.42 -10.05 3.15
N ALA A 115 -13.71 -9.53 4.33
CA ALA A 115 -15.07 -9.50 4.90
C ALA A 115 -15.76 -8.16 4.60
N GLU A 116 -15.03 -7.05 4.74
CA GLU A 116 -15.56 -5.72 4.52
C GLU A 116 -14.49 -4.77 3.99
N PHE A 117 -14.88 -3.83 3.13
CA PHE A 117 -14.03 -2.75 2.64
C PHE A 117 -14.78 -1.42 2.74
N TRP A 118 -14.26 -0.51 3.56
CA TRP A 118 -14.85 0.80 3.77
C TRP A 118 -14.36 1.78 2.70
N LYS A 119 -15.24 2.12 1.77
CA LYS A 119 -14.96 3.11 0.71
C LYS A 119 -15.27 4.53 1.20
N GLU A 120 -14.44 5.49 0.79
CA GLU A 120 -14.82 6.91 0.83
C GLU A 120 -15.97 7.16 -0.14
N ARG A 121 -16.97 7.94 0.30
CA ARG A 121 -18.24 8.13 -0.43
C ARG A 121 -18.09 9.01 -1.69
N ASP A 122 -17.12 9.91 -1.72
CA ASP A 122 -16.93 10.89 -2.81
C ASP A 122 -15.64 10.62 -3.60
N VAL A 123 -15.77 9.88 -4.70
CA VAL A 123 -14.64 9.60 -5.60
C VAL A 123 -14.86 10.33 -6.93
N HIS A 124 -13.96 11.26 -7.29
CA HIS A 124 -14.01 12.00 -8.56
C HIS A 124 -13.96 11.07 -9.80
N GLY A 125 -14.59 11.47 -10.91
CA GLY A 125 -14.77 10.64 -12.11
C GLY A 125 -13.50 10.01 -12.71
N LEU A 126 -12.35 10.71 -12.68
CA LEU A 126 -11.06 10.16 -13.14
C LEU A 126 -10.61 8.95 -12.29
N ARG A 127 -10.88 8.96 -10.99
CA ARG A 127 -10.58 7.84 -10.10
C ARG A 127 -11.52 6.67 -10.37
N CYS A 128 -12.80 6.92 -10.65
CA CYS A 128 -13.75 5.87 -11.05
C CYS A 128 -13.30 5.15 -12.33
N PHE A 129 -12.70 5.86 -13.29
CA PHE A 129 -12.12 5.23 -14.48
C PHE A 129 -10.91 4.36 -14.12
N ALA A 130 -10.00 4.87 -13.30
CA ALA A 130 -8.83 4.10 -12.85
C ALA A 130 -9.23 2.81 -12.10
N GLN A 131 -10.29 2.84 -11.29
CA GLN A 131 -10.83 1.68 -10.58
C GLN A 131 -11.36 0.55 -11.50
N LYS A 132 -11.59 0.81 -12.79
CA LYS A 132 -11.92 -0.24 -13.77
C LYS A 132 -10.73 -1.17 -14.04
N LEU A 133 -9.51 -0.73 -13.72
CA LEU A 133 -8.31 -1.53 -13.90
C LEU A 133 -8.15 -2.50 -12.71
N PRO A 134 -7.90 -3.81 -12.93
CA PRO A 134 -7.91 -4.80 -11.85
C PRO A 134 -6.96 -4.49 -10.68
N ALA A 135 -5.77 -3.98 -10.98
CA ALA A 135 -4.77 -3.64 -9.96
C ALA A 135 -5.03 -2.28 -9.25
N LEU A 136 -6.06 -1.54 -9.65
CA LEU A 136 -6.49 -0.27 -9.07
C LEU A 136 -7.94 -0.31 -8.58
N GLN A 137 -8.56 -1.48 -8.48
CA GLN A 137 -9.98 -1.61 -8.11
C GLN A 137 -10.33 -0.90 -6.78
N TRP A 138 -9.34 -0.75 -5.89
CA TRP A 138 -9.48 -0.10 -4.59
C TRP A 138 -8.77 1.27 -4.51
N TYR A 139 -8.28 1.77 -5.64
CA TYR A 139 -7.62 3.07 -5.74
C TYR A 139 -8.58 4.22 -5.43
N GLY A 140 -8.09 5.28 -4.80
CA GLY A 140 -8.82 6.54 -4.65
C GLY A 140 -9.38 6.81 -3.25
N GLY A 141 -9.16 5.91 -2.30
CA GLY A 141 -9.39 6.13 -0.87
C GLY A 141 -8.37 5.38 -0.03
N THR A 142 -8.40 5.60 1.27
CA THR A 142 -7.56 4.87 2.23
C THR A 142 -7.84 3.36 2.19
N LEU A 143 -6.83 2.51 2.34
CA LEU A 143 -7.06 1.08 2.60
C LEU A 143 -7.68 0.98 4.00
N ALA A 144 -8.98 0.74 4.05
CA ALA A 144 -9.70 0.45 5.27
C ALA A 144 -10.51 -0.83 5.04
N ALA A 145 -10.05 -1.95 5.60
CA ALA A 145 -10.65 -3.25 5.33
C ALA A 145 -10.59 -4.20 6.54
N ALA A 146 -11.62 -5.02 6.68
CA ALA A 146 -11.65 -6.15 7.59
C ALA A 146 -11.42 -7.46 6.83
N PHE A 147 -10.54 -8.29 7.36
CA PHE A 147 -10.23 -9.60 6.83
C PHE A 147 -10.54 -10.68 7.87
N ARG A 148 -11.30 -11.70 7.50
CA ARG A 148 -11.66 -12.80 8.39
C ARG A 148 -10.75 -13.99 8.16
N LYS A 149 -10.20 -14.57 9.22
CA LYS A 149 -9.44 -15.82 9.13
C LYS A 149 -10.38 -17.00 8.90
N SER A 150 -10.11 -17.76 7.86
CA SER A 150 -10.83 -19.01 7.56
C SER A 150 -10.45 -20.13 8.53
#